data_AF-A0A2P8DUW4-F1
#
_entry.id   AF-A0A2P8DUW4-F1
#
_cell.length_a   1.000
_cell.length_b   1.000
_cell.length_c   1.000
_cell.angle_alpha   90.00
_cell.angle_beta   90.00
_cell.angle_gamma   90.00
#
_symmetry.space_group_name_H-M   'P 1'
#
loop_
_entity.id
_entity.type
_entity.pdbx_description
1 polymer ?
#
loop_
_entity_poly.entity_id
_entity_poly.type
_entity_poly.pdbx_seq_one_letter_code
_entity_poly.pdbx_strand_id
1 'polypeptide(L)'
;MPGVKAMIHEAEKSLGIHGRPNDITKDYAARNGSGFRRQPWCNMAITEWARRSGNHKAVCFSTDYAYTVWHAERFKRAGRWTADVRGVRRGDIVFFDWNGSNRVAAIDHIGIVTKVANGVVYTIEGNTSDRCARRTRSAATIVGYGRPNYAGGGGSTGGGGAQAWGGLTTVRSVRSQQQAVNYLRWLSDLPVSGHVAEDGEGGPETLRGVRWVQGTVKTEVDGQWGAKTESAFTEYLKGNAKHQMHIAAKVKAPSGSPALRLGSVGTRVARLQRALMKAGHRLPRFGADGEMGAETVSALKAFQRAADLVADGEYDAESAAALKKVVG
;
A
#
# COMPACT_ATOMS: atom_id res chain seq x y z
N MET A 1 -9.17 -26.98 -9.92
CA MET A 1 -8.28 -26.83 -8.75
C MET A 1 -8.55 -25.49 -8.08
N PRO A 2 -8.55 -25.42 -6.73
CA PRO A 2 -8.67 -24.16 -5.99
C PRO A 2 -7.58 -23.15 -6.36
N GLY A 3 -7.79 -21.86 -6.04
CA GLY A 3 -6.89 -20.78 -6.40
C GLY A 3 -7.60 -19.49 -6.86
N VAL A 4 -6.81 -18.41 -7.04
CA VAL A 4 -7.31 -17.08 -7.44
C VAL A 4 -8.12 -17.13 -8.74
N LYS A 5 -7.63 -17.88 -9.74
CA LYS A 5 -8.32 -18.02 -11.04
C LYS A 5 -9.70 -18.65 -10.87
N ALA A 6 -9.80 -19.74 -10.11
CA ALA A 6 -11.06 -20.43 -9.85
C ALA A 6 -12.04 -19.55 -9.05
N MET A 7 -11.54 -18.80 -8.06
CA MET A 7 -12.37 -17.86 -7.31
C MET A 7 -13.01 -16.80 -8.22
N ILE A 8 -12.20 -16.17 -9.06
CA ILE A 8 -12.70 -15.12 -9.97
C ILE A 8 -13.61 -15.72 -11.04
N HIS A 9 -13.32 -16.91 -11.54
CA HIS A 9 -14.18 -17.61 -12.49
C HIS A 9 -15.60 -17.86 -11.93
N GLU A 10 -15.73 -18.27 -10.67
CA GLU A 10 -17.04 -18.43 -10.03
C GLU A 10 -17.77 -17.09 -9.83
N ALA A 11 -17.03 -16.02 -9.54
CA ALA A 11 -17.60 -14.68 -9.49
C ALA A 11 -18.12 -14.23 -10.87
N GLU A 12 -17.37 -14.51 -11.94
CA GLU A 12 -17.73 -14.18 -13.33
C GLU A 12 -18.98 -14.89 -13.80
N LYS A 13 -19.17 -16.17 -13.44
CA LYS A 13 -20.43 -16.92 -13.72
C LYS A 13 -21.66 -16.25 -13.13
N SER A 14 -21.50 -15.46 -12.07
CA SER A 14 -22.61 -14.81 -11.38
C SER A 14 -22.98 -13.47 -12.01
N LEU A 15 -22.21 -12.93 -12.97
CA LEU A 15 -22.48 -11.62 -13.58
C LEU A 15 -23.89 -11.60 -14.21
N GLY A 16 -24.66 -10.56 -13.88
CA GLY A 16 -26.04 -10.41 -14.37
C GLY A 16 -27.12 -11.04 -13.48
N ILE A 17 -26.76 -11.92 -12.53
CA ILE A 17 -27.70 -12.38 -11.49
C ILE A 17 -28.23 -11.15 -10.74
N HIS A 18 -29.54 -11.08 -10.53
CA HIS A 18 -30.22 -9.95 -9.89
C HIS A 18 -31.47 -10.42 -9.13
N GLY A 19 -32.04 -9.52 -8.33
CA GLY A 19 -33.26 -9.79 -7.58
C GLY A 19 -33.03 -10.71 -6.38
N ARG A 20 -34.08 -10.88 -5.57
CA ARG A 20 -34.10 -11.79 -4.42
C ARG A 20 -35.47 -12.48 -4.32
N PRO A 21 -35.52 -13.82 -4.18
CA PRO A 21 -34.37 -14.73 -4.12
C PRO A 21 -33.72 -14.94 -5.47
N ASN A 22 -32.40 -15.11 -5.46
CA ASN A 22 -31.58 -15.57 -6.58
C ASN A 22 -30.77 -16.82 -6.15
N ASP A 23 -30.04 -17.42 -7.09
CA ASP A 23 -29.32 -18.67 -6.83
C ASP A 23 -28.30 -18.57 -5.70
N ILE A 24 -27.61 -17.43 -5.56
CA ILE A 24 -26.68 -17.20 -4.42
C ILE A 24 -27.43 -17.19 -3.09
N THR A 25 -28.53 -16.44 -2.99
CA THR A 25 -29.32 -16.37 -1.74
C THR A 25 -30.00 -17.69 -1.41
N LYS A 26 -30.41 -18.48 -2.41
CA LYS A 26 -31.02 -19.80 -2.23
C LYS A 26 -30.00 -20.79 -1.69
N ASP A 27 -28.83 -20.87 -2.31
CA ASP A 27 -27.75 -21.79 -1.91
C ASP A 27 -27.23 -21.45 -0.51
N TYR A 28 -27.02 -20.17 -0.22
CA TYR A 28 -26.59 -19.73 1.09
C TYR A 28 -27.65 -20.07 2.15
N ALA A 29 -28.93 -19.78 1.88
CA ALA A 29 -30.04 -20.06 2.81
C ALA A 29 -30.28 -21.55 3.04
N ALA A 30 -29.97 -22.41 2.06
CA ALA A 30 -30.09 -23.86 2.23
C ALA A 30 -29.20 -24.41 3.35
N ARG A 31 -28.08 -23.74 3.65
CA ARG A 31 -27.14 -24.11 4.73
C ARG A 31 -27.29 -23.27 5.99
N ASN A 32 -27.68 -22.01 5.84
CA ASN A 32 -27.64 -21.03 6.93
C ASN A 32 -29.04 -20.62 7.44
N GLY A 33 -30.12 -21.16 6.85
CA GLY A 33 -31.49 -20.88 7.25
C GLY A 33 -32.26 -20.06 6.21
N SER A 34 -33.57 -20.34 6.09
CA SER A 34 -34.45 -19.77 5.07
C SER A 34 -34.56 -18.24 5.10
N GLY A 35 -34.28 -17.62 6.25
CA GLY A 35 -34.31 -16.16 6.44
C GLY A 35 -33.34 -15.40 5.52
N PHE A 36 -32.27 -16.03 5.02
CA PHE A 36 -31.30 -15.41 4.14
C PHE A 36 -31.76 -15.25 2.67
N ARG A 37 -32.87 -15.90 2.26
CA ARG A 37 -33.35 -15.91 0.87
C ARG A 37 -33.65 -14.51 0.30
N ARG A 38 -33.96 -13.54 1.17
CA ARG A 38 -34.36 -12.17 0.76
C ARG A 38 -33.43 -11.06 1.29
N GLN A 39 -32.33 -11.43 1.95
CA GLN A 39 -31.41 -10.48 2.57
C GLN A 39 -30.40 -9.90 1.57
N PRO A 40 -29.78 -8.75 1.87
CA PRO A 40 -28.62 -8.26 1.13
C PRO A 40 -27.54 -9.35 1.01
N TRP A 41 -27.04 -9.57 -0.21
CA TRP A 41 -26.32 -10.79 -0.55
C TRP A 41 -24.87 -10.56 -1.04
N CYS A 42 -24.29 -9.39 -0.79
CA CYS A 42 -22.92 -9.06 -1.22
C CYS A 42 -21.88 -10.02 -0.64
N ASN A 43 -21.92 -10.28 0.68
CA ASN A 43 -20.97 -11.18 1.32
C ASN A 43 -21.35 -12.66 1.15
N MET A 44 -22.64 -12.96 1.02
CA MET A 44 -23.11 -14.29 0.62
C MET A 44 -22.50 -14.67 -0.72
N ALA A 45 -22.41 -13.74 -1.67
CA ALA A 45 -21.77 -13.99 -2.96
C ALA A 45 -20.30 -14.41 -2.80
N ILE A 46 -19.52 -13.69 -1.98
CA ILE A 46 -18.13 -14.04 -1.69
C ILE A 46 -18.03 -15.43 -1.06
N THR A 47 -18.92 -15.76 -0.12
CA THR A 47 -19.00 -17.09 0.49
C THR A 47 -19.28 -18.17 -0.55
N GLU A 48 -20.31 -17.99 -1.39
CA GLU A 48 -20.69 -18.96 -2.42
C GLU A 48 -19.57 -19.15 -3.46
N TRP A 49 -18.95 -18.07 -3.93
CA TRP A 49 -17.82 -18.15 -4.86
C TRP A 49 -16.65 -18.89 -4.22
N ALA A 50 -16.36 -18.64 -2.94
CA ALA A 50 -15.31 -19.35 -2.22
C ALA A 50 -15.63 -20.84 -2.07
N ARG A 51 -16.88 -21.20 -1.77
CA ARG A 51 -17.30 -22.61 -1.67
C ARG A 51 -17.21 -23.33 -3.02
N ARG A 52 -17.84 -22.78 -4.05
CA ARG A 52 -17.90 -23.37 -5.40
C ARG A 52 -16.52 -23.51 -6.04
N SER A 53 -15.60 -22.57 -5.76
CA SER A 53 -14.23 -22.62 -6.25
C SER A 53 -13.28 -23.50 -5.41
N GLY A 54 -13.75 -24.06 -4.29
CA GLY A 54 -12.91 -24.83 -3.36
C GLY A 54 -11.98 -23.96 -2.49
N ASN A 55 -12.21 -22.65 -2.42
CA ASN A 55 -11.43 -21.68 -1.66
C ASN A 55 -12.04 -21.28 -0.31
N HIS A 56 -13.07 -21.98 0.17
CA HIS A 56 -13.78 -21.63 1.41
C HIS A 56 -12.88 -21.47 2.64
N LYS A 57 -11.90 -22.36 2.82
CA LYS A 57 -10.90 -22.25 3.89
C LYS A 57 -9.99 -21.02 3.70
N ALA A 58 -9.59 -20.74 2.47
CA ALA A 58 -8.65 -19.67 2.14
C ALA A 58 -9.27 -18.28 2.31
N VAL A 59 -10.51 -18.12 1.84
CA VAL A 59 -11.23 -16.84 1.78
C VAL A 59 -12.04 -16.62 3.05
N CYS A 60 -12.79 -17.62 3.49
CA CYS A 60 -13.77 -17.49 4.56
C CYS A 60 -13.37 -18.21 5.84
N PHE A 61 -12.14 -18.72 5.94
CA PHE A 61 -11.65 -19.43 7.13
C PHE A 61 -12.56 -20.61 7.54
N SER A 62 -13.21 -21.24 6.56
CA SER A 62 -14.20 -22.29 6.75
C SER A 62 -15.51 -21.87 7.45
N THR A 63 -15.83 -20.57 7.48
CA THR A 63 -17.05 -20.00 8.04
C THR A 63 -17.86 -19.30 6.95
N ASP A 64 -19.16 -19.60 6.84
CA ASP A 64 -20.04 -18.90 5.91
C ASP A 64 -20.33 -17.46 6.43
N TYR A 65 -20.15 -16.43 5.59
CA TYR A 65 -20.38 -15.03 5.97
C TYR A 65 -21.50 -14.38 5.15
N ALA A 66 -22.50 -13.84 5.86
CA ALA A 66 -23.48 -12.90 5.31
C ALA A 66 -23.20 -11.45 5.72
N TYR A 67 -22.58 -11.24 6.88
CA TYR A 67 -22.29 -9.92 7.44
C TYR A 67 -20.84 -9.49 7.15
N THR A 68 -20.67 -8.35 6.47
CA THR A 68 -19.39 -7.85 5.96
C THR A 68 -18.38 -7.53 7.07
N VAL A 69 -18.81 -6.85 8.13
CA VAL A 69 -17.97 -6.45 9.26
C VAL A 69 -17.30 -7.66 9.92
N TRP A 70 -18.05 -8.74 10.15
CA TRP A 70 -17.50 -9.96 10.75
C TRP A 70 -16.45 -10.63 9.87
N HIS A 71 -16.63 -10.59 8.56
CA HIS A 71 -15.67 -11.14 7.61
C HIS A 71 -14.37 -10.31 7.59
N ALA A 72 -14.48 -8.97 7.58
CA ALA A 72 -13.33 -8.07 7.71
C ALA A 72 -12.58 -8.27 9.04
N GLU A 73 -13.31 -8.33 10.17
CA GLU A 73 -12.72 -8.60 11.48
C GLU A 73 -12.06 -9.98 11.57
N ARG A 74 -12.57 -10.98 10.83
CA ARG A 74 -11.91 -12.28 10.73
C ARG A 74 -10.55 -12.17 10.02
N PHE A 75 -10.46 -11.42 8.92
CA PHE A 75 -9.18 -11.17 8.25
C PHE A 75 -8.21 -10.41 9.16
N LYS A 76 -8.70 -9.43 9.95
CA LYS A 76 -7.89 -8.73 10.96
C LYS A 76 -7.31 -9.69 11.99
N ARG A 77 -8.15 -10.52 12.60
CA ARG A 77 -7.70 -11.53 13.59
C ARG A 77 -6.72 -12.55 13.00
N ALA A 78 -6.76 -12.79 11.69
CA ALA A 78 -5.80 -13.64 10.99
C ALA A 78 -4.48 -12.94 10.63
N GLY A 79 -4.33 -11.64 10.89
CA GLY A 79 -3.19 -10.86 10.39
C GLY A 79 -3.16 -10.74 8.87
N ARG A 80 -4.32 -10.84 8.21
CA ARG A 80 -4.48 -10.83 6.74
C ARG A 80 -5.35 -9.68 6.25
N TRP A 81 -5.49 -8.64 7.07
CA TRP A 81 -6.19 -7.41 6.73
C TRP A 81 -5.18 -6.31 6.45
N THR A 82 -5.43 -5.52 5.41
CA THR A 82 -4.71 -4.29 5.12
C THR A 82 -5.72 -3.18 4.95
N ALA A 83 -5.50 -2.04 5.61
CA ALA A 83 -6.33 -0.85 5.44
C ALA A 83 -6.01 -0.17 4.09
N ASP A 84 -7.00 0.56 3.56
CA ASP A 84 -6.90 1.25 2.26
C ASP A 84 -6.61 0.28 1.08
N VAL A 85 -6.15 0.79 -0.06
CA VAL A 85 -5.89 0.05 -1.29
C VAL A 85 -4.42 -0.28 -1.52
N ARG A 86 -3.52 0.12 -0.63
CA ARG A 86 -2.07 -0.07 -0.84
C ARG A 86 -1.73 -1.56 -0.92
N GLY A 87 -1.10 -1.94 -2.04
CA GLY A 87 -0.72 -3.33 -2.30
C GLY A 87 -1.89 -4.27 -2.62
N VAL A 88 -3.11 -3.75 -2.81
CA VAL A 88 -4.24 -4.54 -3.28
C VAL A 88 -3.90 -5.24 -4.59
N ARG A 89 -4.33 -6.49 -4.74
CA ARG A 89 -4.06 -7.30 -5.92
C ARG A 89 -5.23 -8.18 -6.29
N ARG A 90 -5.18 -8.71 -7.51
CA ARG A 90 -6.13 -9.69 -8.01
C ARG A 90 -6.28 -10.86 -7.02
N GLY A 91 -7.51 -11.15 -6.62
CA GLY A 91 -7.86 -12.17 -5.64
C GLY A 91 -8.04 -11.65 -4.21
N ASP A 92 -7.66 -10.42 -3.89
CA ASP A 92 -8.00 -9.84 -2.58
C ASP A 92 -9.51 -9.62 -2.47
N ILE A 93 -10.03 -9.72 -1.24
CA ILE A 93 -11.42 -9.43 -0.90
C ILE A 93 -11.47 -7.99 -0.38
N VAL A 94 -12.06 -7.09 -1.14
CA VAL A 94 -12.09 -5.66 -0.82
C VAL A 94 -13.39 -5.28 -0.14
N PHE A 95 -13.32 -4.38 0.83
CA PHE A 95 -14.45 -3.95 1.65
C PHE A 95 -14.63 -2.43 1.56
N PHE A 96 -15.88 -1.99 1.52
CA PHE A 96 -16.24 -0.60 1.27
C PHE A 96 -17.02 0.01 2.43
N ASP A 97 -16.81 1.30 2.66
CA ASP A 97 -17.57 2.18 3.55
C ASP A 97 -17.91 3.40 2.72
N TRP A 98 -19.15 3.47 2.25
CA TRP A 98 -19.58 4.50 1.31
C TRP A 98 -19.68 5.87 1.98
N ASN A 99 -19.83 5.89 3.31
CA ASN A 99 -19.83 7.10 4.11
C ASN A 99 -18.41 7.59 4.43
N GLY A 100 -17.37 6.86 4.02
CA GLY A 100 -15.97 7.30 4.07
C GLY A 100 -15.41 7.46 5.48
N SER A 101 -16.02 6.82 6.49
CA SER A 101 -15.53 6.89 7.86
C SER A 101 -14.23 6.11 8.09
N ASN A 102 -13.87 5.23 7.15
CA ASN A 102 -12.70 4.34 7.18
C ASN A 102 -12.69 3.40 8.39
N ARG A 103 -13.87 3.08 8.92
CA ARG A 103 -14.03 2.18 10.08
C ARG A 103 -14.53 0.83 9.61
N VAL A 104 -13.90 -0.24 10.10
CA VAL A 104 -14.38 -1.61 9.83
C VAL A 104 -15.79 -1.85 10.34
N ALA A 105 -16.18 -1.19 11.44
CA ALA A 105 -17.55 -1.25 11.96
C ALA A 105 -18.59 -0.58 11.05
N ALA A 106 -18.17 0.27 10.12
CA ALA A 106 -19.02 0.97 9.17
C ALA A 106 -18.96 0.36 7.76
N ILE A 107 -18.47 -0.88 7.62
CA ILE A 107 -18.41 -1.52 6.30
C ILE A 107 -19.81 -1.84 5.81
N ASP A 108 -20.05 -1.34 4.62
CA ASP A 108 -21.28 -1.39 3.88
C ASP A 108 -21.30 -2.53 2.84
N HIS A 109 -20.15 -2.82 2.24
CA HIS A 109 -20.08 -3.68 1.06
C HIS A 109 -18.77 -4.44 0.94
N ILE A 110 -18.77 -5.39 0.02
CA ILE A 110 -17.64 -6.28 -0.23
C ILE A 110 -17.62 -6.72 -1.70
N GLY A 111 -16.43 -6.97 -2.22
CA GLY A 111 -16.21 -7.49 -3.57
C GLY A 111 -14.92 -8.30 -3.68
N ILE A 112 -14.73 -8.96 -4.81
CA ILE A 112 -13.45 -9.58 -5.15
C ILE A 112 -12.70 -8.73 -6.18
N VAL A 113 -11.41 -8.50 -5.93
CA VAL A 113 -10.54 -7.75 -6.84
C VAL A 113 -10.15 -8.63 -8.02
N THR A 114 -10.41 -8.15 -9.23
CA THR A 114 -10.08 -8.83 -10.49
C THR A 114 -8.86 -8.23 -11.17
N LYS A 115 -8.59 -6.94 -10.96
CA LYS A 115 -7.45 -6.22 -11.53
C LYS A 115 -7.18 -4.95 -10.72
N VAL A 116 -5.93 -4.51 -10.71
CA VAL A 116 -5.52 -3.20 -10.19
C VAL A 116 -4.65 -2.56 -11.26
N ALA A 117 -4.98 -1.34 -11.67
CA ALA A 117 -4.21 -0.61 -12.66
C ALA A 117 -4.43 0.90 -12.47
N ASN A 118 -3.36 1.69 -12.60
CA ASN A 118 -3.42 3.16 -12.59
C ASN A 118 -4.16 3.73 -11.35
N GLY A 119 -3.95 3.15 -10.17
CA GLY A 119 -4.62 3.57 -8.93
C GLY A 119 -6.12 3.20 -8.83
N VAL A 120 -6.61 2.38 -9.76
CA VAL A 120 -8.02 1.94 -9.84
C VAL A 120 -8.14 0.46 -9.52
N VAL A 121 -9.13 0.11 -8.70
CA VAL A 121 -9.44 -1.27 -8.32
C VAL A 121 -10.66 -1.74 -9.11
N TYR A 122 -10.50 -2.82 -9.88
CA TYR A 122 -11.57 -3.45 -10.66
C TYR A 122 -12.09 -4.66 -9.90
N THR A 123 -13.40 -4.73 -9.70
CA THR A 123 -14.03 -5.73 -8.83
C THR A 123 -15.17 -6.46 -9.53
N ILE A 124 -15.52 -7.63 -8.99
CA ILE A 124 -16.85 -8.22 -9.16
C ILE A 124 -17.53 -8.19 -7.80
N GLU A 125 -18.75 -7.68 -7.76
CA GLU A 125 -19.50 -7.40 -6.55
C GLU A 125 -20.92 -7.97 -6.70
N GLY A 126 -21.35 -8.77 -5.72
CA GLY A 126 -22.74 -9.21 -5.61
C GLY A 126 -23.59 -8.15 -4.94
N ASN A 127 -24.88 -8.10 -5.25
CA ASN A 127 -25.84 -7.16 -4.67
C ASN A 127 -25.46 -5.67 -4.82
N THR A 128 -24.74 -5.31 -5.88
CA THR A 128 -24.44 -3.91 -6.22
C THR A 128 -25.56 -3.40 -7.13
N SER A 129 -26.43 -2.52 -6.65
CA SER A 129 -27.71 -2.19 -7.32
C SER A 129 -28.60 -3.43 -7.55
N ASP A 130 -28.70 -4.28 -6.53
CA ASP A 130 -29.43 -5.56 -6.51
C ASP A 130 -29.06 -6.55 -7.63
N ARG A 131 -27.81 -6.49 -8.11
CA ARG A 131 -27.25 -7.41 -9.11
C ARG A 131 -25.80 -7.75 -8.85
N CYS A 132 -25.28 -8.78 -9.50
CA CYS A 132 -23.85 -9.03 -9.61
C CYS A 132 -23.30 -8.30 -10.83
N ALA A 133 -22.31 -7.43 -10.63
CA ALA A 133 -21.72 -6.66 -11.72
C ALA A 133 -20.22 -6.46 -11.55
N ARG A 134 -19.56 -6.15 -12.67
CA ARG A 134 -18.21 -5.58 -12.63
C ARG A 134 -18.30 -4.13 -12.20
N ARG A 135 -17.40 -3.72 -11.29
CA ARG A 135 -17.30 -2.34 -10.84
C ARG A 135 -15.87 -1.84 -10.92
N THR A 136 -15.77 -0.53 -10.99
CA THR A 136 -14.52 0.21 -10.96
C THR A 136 -14.60 1.11 -9.74
N ARG A 137 -13.62 0.99 -8.85
CA ARG A 137 -13.65 1.63 -7.53
C ARG A 137 -12.38 2.45 -7.33
N SER A 138 -12.56 3.67 -6.86
CA SER A 138 -11.44 4.50 -6.38
C SER A 138 -11.11 4.13 -4.93
N ALA A 139 -9.87 4.43 -4.53
CA ALA A 139 -9.39 4.23 -3.16
C ALA A 139 -10.28 4.88 -2.09
N ALA A 140 -10.88 6.03 -2.41
CA ALA A 140 -11.67 6.85 -1.47
C ALA A 140 -12.89 6.15 -0.86
N THR A 141 -13.35 5.02 -1.45
CA THR A 141 -14.51 4.26 -0.95
C THR A 141 -14.14 2.93 -0.31
N ILE A 142 -12.84 2.61 -0.24
CA ILE A 142 -12.32 1.33 0.22
C ILE A 142 -11.74 1.50 1.61
N VAL A 143 -12.29 0.79 2.59
CA VAL A 143 -11.75 0.77 3.97
C VAL A 143 -10.47 -0.06 4.04
N GLY A 144 -10.44 -1.13 3.25
CA GLY A 144 -9.35 -2.09 3.26
C GLY A 144 -9.71 -3.36 2.52
N TYR A 145 -8.79 -4.31 2.55
CA TYR A 145 -8.96 -5.62 1.94
C TYR A 145 -8.44 -6.74 2.85
N GLY A 146 -9.09 -7.87 2.76
CA GLY A 146 -8.63 -9.15 3.27
C GLY A 146 -7.86 -9.90 2.19
N ARG A 147 -6.76 -10.54 2.56
CA ARG A 147 -5.91 -11.32 1.66
C ARG A 147 -6.06 -12.82 1.90
N PRO A 148 -6.78 -13.55 1.03
CA PRO A 148 -6.96 -14.98 1.18
C PRO A 148 -5.66 -15.76 0.99
N ASN A 149 -5.54 -16.90 1.67
CA ASN A 149 -4.42 -17.82 1.49
C ASN A 149 -4.78 -18.94 0.49
N TYR A 150 -4.84 -18.59 -0.79
CA TYR A 150 -5.20 -19.52 -1.86
C TYR A 150 -4.23 -20.71 -2.00
N ALA A 151 -4.75 -21.91 -2.24
CA ALA A 151 -3.92 -23.09 -2.54
C ALA A 151 -3.37 -23.03 -3.98
N GLY A 152 -2.17 -23.54 -4.21
CA GLY A 152 -1.57 -23.66 -5.55
C GLY A 152 -0.93 -22.37 -6.09
N GLY A 153 -0.35 -21.54 -5.24
CA GLY A 153 0.44 -20.38 -5.65
C GLY A 153 1.76 -20.73 -6.34
N GLY A 154 1.70 -21.37 -7.52
CA GLY A 154 2.82 -21.65 -8.42
C GLY A 154 2.30 -21.95 -9.83
N GLY A 155 2.54 -21.02 -10.76
CA GLY A 155 2.10 -21.04 -12.16
C GLY A 155 2.06 -19.61 -12.73
N SER A 156 3.19 -18.91 -12.97
CA SER A 156 4.32 -19.22 -13.89
C SER A 156 3.87 -19.07 -15.37
N THR A 157 4.55 -18.39 -16.31
CA THR A 157 5.88 -17.74 -16.32
C THR A 157 6.08 -16.88 -17.57
N GLY A 158 6.86 -15.81 -17.40
CA GLY A 158 7.62 -15.11 -18.44
C GLY A 158 7.96 -13.69 -17.97
N GLY A 159 9.05 -13.41 -17.24
CA GLY A 159 10.12 -14.23 -16.70
C GLY A 159 10.79 -13.45 -15.54
N GLY A 160 11.49 -14.16 -14.64
CA GLY A 160 12.32 -13.56 -13.58
C GLY A 160 11.85 -13.77 -12.13
N GLY A 161 11.68 -15.04 -11.73
CA GLY A 161 11.71 -15.59 -10.37
C GLY A 161 11.41 -14.70 -9.15
N ALA A 162 10.17 -14.78 -8.65
CA ALA A 162 9.87 -14.49 -7.24
C ALA A 162 10.13 -15.77 -6.42
N GLN A 163 11.38 -15.93 -5.97
CA GLN A 163 11.71 -16.77 -4.82
C GLN A 163 10.89 -16.30 -3.62
N ALA A 164 10.58 -17.22 -2.70
CA ALA A 164 10.05 -16.93 -1.38
C ALA A 164 10.72 -15.67 -0.81
N TRP A 165 9.96 -14.74 -0.23
CA TRP A 165 10.49 -13.58 0.48
C TRP A 165 11.18 -13.96 1.81
N GLY A 166 11.91 -15.07 1.82
CA GLY A 166 12.96 -15.34 2.79
C GLY A 166 14.19 -14.55 2.37
N GLY A 167 14.54 -13.53 3.15
CA GLY A 167 15.76 -12.77 2.92
C GLY A 167 15.71 -11.26 3.13
N LEU A 168 14.96 -10.72 4.12
CA LEU A 168 15.28 -9.40 4.69
C LEU A 168 15.84 -9.51 6.13
N THR A 169 16.85 -10.39 6.29
CA THR A 169 18.00 -10.31 7.23
C THR A 169 17.85 -10.49 8.74
N THR A 170 19.03 -10.70 9.36
CA THR A 170 19.40 -10.79 10.78
C THR A 170 20.11 -9.55 11.36
N VAL A 171 20.35 -8.48 10.58
CA VAL A 171 21.23 -7.33 10.99
C VAL A 171 20.49 -6.00 11.10
N ARG A 172 19.59 -5.66 10.15
CA ARG A 172 18.77 -4.44 10.24
C ARG A 172 17.34 -4.66 9.76
N SER A 173 16.39 -3.94 10.35
CA SER A 173 14.97 -4.04 10.00
C SER A 173 14.72 -3.69 8.52
N VAL A 174 13.66 -4.24 7.94
CA VAL A 174 13.22 -3.94 6.56
C VAL A 174 13.08 -2.43 6.33
N ARG A 175 12.50 -1.71 7.30
CA ARG A 175 12.36 -0.25 7.26
C ARG A 175 13.72 0.44 7.17
N SER A 176 14.71 -0.03 7.93
CA SER A 176 16.08 0.48 7.89
C SER A 176 16.81 0.15 6.58
N GLN A 177 16.39 -0.90 5.87
CA GLN A 177 16.88 -1.20 4.52
C GLN A 177 16.26 -0.24 3.49
N GLN A 178 14.95 0.02 3.58
CA GLN A 178 14.26 1.00 2.73
C GLN A 178 14.85 2.41 2.88
N GLN A 179 15.12 2.82 4.13
CA GLN A 179 15.81 4.08 4.44
C GLN A 179 17.18 4.16 3.78
N ALA A 180 17.94 3.07 3.83
CA ALA A 180 19.28 3.03 3.23
C ALA A 180 19.25 3.09 1.71
N VAL A 181 18.25 2.45 1.07
CA VAL A 181 18.02 2.57 -0.37
C VAL A 181 17.70 4.01 -0.75
N ASN A 182 16.76 4.64 -0.05
CA ASN A 182 16.34 6.02 -0.34
C ASN A 182 17.49 7.01 -0.12
N TYR A 183 18.23 6.84 0.97
CA TYR A 183 19.39 7.66 1.27
C TYR A 183 20.47 7.57 0.19
N LEU A 184 20.79 6.35 -0.27
CA LEU A 184 21.80 6.17 -1.31
C LEU A 184 21.32 6.69 -2.67
N ARG A 185 20.03 6.55 -2.99
CA ARG A 185 19.46 7.14 -4.21
C ARG A 185 19.58 8.65 -4.22
N TRP A 186 19.35 9.27 -3.06
CA TRP A 186 19.55 10.69 -2.87
C TRP A 186 21.01 11.10 -3.07
N LEU A 187 21.97 10.35 -2.51
CA LEU A 187 23.40 10.61 -2.71
C LEU A 187 23.82 10.51 -4.17
N SER A 188 23.22 9.59 -4.93
CA SER A 188 23.52 9.39 -6.35
C SER A 188 22.76 10.34 -7.29
N ASP A 189 22.11 11.39 -6.77
CA ASP A 189 21.27 12.35 -7.52
C ASP A 189 20.20 11.68 -8.42
N LEU A 190 19.71 10.51 -7.99
CA LEU A 190 18.70 9.76 -8.73
C LEU A 190 17.28 10.31 -8.50
N PRO A 191 16.39 10.20 -9.49
CA PRO A 191 15.03 10.73 -9.39
C PRO A 191 14.21 10.06 -8.29
N VAL A 192 13.33 10.86 -7.68
CA VAL A 192 12.52 10.46 -6.53
C VAL A 192 11.51 9.36 -6.86
N SER A 193 11.11 9.25 -8.14
CA SER A 193 10.19 8.23 -8.64
C SER A 193 10.66 6.78 -8.43
N GLY A 194 11.93 6.56 -8.07
CA GLY A 194 12.46 5.24 -7.72
C GLY A 194 12.62 5.01 -6.21
N HIS A 195 12.09 5.87 -5.35
CA HIS A 195 12.13 5.65 -3.89
C HIS A 195 11.32 4.42 -3.50
N VAL A 196 11.83 3.69 -2.53
CA VAL A 196 11.13 2.58 -1.91
C VAL A 196 10.38 3.15 -0.72
N ALA A 197 9.08 2.91 -0.65
CA ALA A 197 8.29 3.39 0.47
C ALA A 197 8.75 2.75 1.79
N GLU A 198 8.92 3.55 2.85
CA GLU A 198 9.40 3.12 4.17
C GLU A 198 8.26 2.52 5.00
N ASP A 199 7.66 1.43 4.52
CA ASP A 199 6.56 0.74 5.21
C ASP A 199 7.05 -0.35 6.19
N GLY A 200 8.32 -0.73 6.14
CA GLY A 200 8.85 -1.86 6.89
C GLY A 200 8.44 -3.22 6.31
N GLU A 201 7.91 -3.25 5.09
CA GLU A 201 7.50 -4.45 4.38
C GLU A 201 8.49 -4.86 3.28
N GLY A 202 8.81 -6.15 3.24
CA GLY A 202 9.82 -6.75 2.39
C GLY A 202 9.44 -6.91 0.92
N GLY A 203 8.68 -5.96 0.37
CA GLY A 203 8.06 -6.08 -0.94
C GLY A 203 9.03 -6.01 -2.13
N PRO A 204 8.51 -6.17 -3.36
CA PRO A 204 9.32 -6.14 -4.59
C PRO A 204 10.14 -4.86 -4.78
N GLU A 205 9.61 -3.71 -4.36
CA GLU A 205 10.37 -2.44 -4.41
C GLU A 205 11.53 -2.47 -3.42
N THR A 206 11.31 -2.96 -2.21
CA THR A 206 12.35 -3.12 -1.20
C THR A 206 13.46 -4.03 -1.71
N LEU A 207 13.12 -5.18 -2.30
CA LEU A 207 14.11 -6.08 -2.87
C LEU A 207 14.88 -5.47 -4.04
N ARG A 208 14.18 -4.80 -4.97
CA ARG A 208 14.84 -4.09 -6.07
C ARG A 208 15.79 -3.02 -5.54
N GLY A 209 15.36 -2.30 -4.50
CA GLY A 209 16.16 -1.33 -3.78
C GLY A 209 17.41 -1.96 -3.16
N VAL A 210 17.25 -3.03 -2.39
CA VAL A 210 18.36 -3.75 -1.74
C VAL A 210 19.35 -4.28 -2.77
N ARG A 211 18.87 -4.90 -3.86
CA ARG A 211 19.73 -5.39 -4.95
C ARG A 211 20.47 -4.26 -5.66
N TRP A 212 19.82 -3.12 -5.85
CA TRP A 212 20.46 -1.93 -6.39
C TRP A 212 21.55 -1.38 -5.46
N VAL A 213 21.30 -1.34 -4.14
CA VAL A 213 22.31 -0.98 -3.15
C VAL A 213 23.49 -1.95 -3.25
N GLN A 214 23.25 -3.26 -3.23
CA GLN A 214 24.31 -4.28 -3.33
C GLN A 214 25.18 -4.11 -4.58
N GLY A 215 24.57 -3.85 -5.74
CA GLY A 215 25.32 -3.55 -6.96
C GLY A 215 26.13 -2.26 -6.85
N THR A 216 25.61 -1.24 -6.17
CA THR A 216 26.28 0.05 -5.97
C THR A 216 27.49 -0.07 -5.02
N VAL A 217 27.33 -0.81 -3.93
CA VAL A 217 28.38 -1.02 -2.92
C VAL A 217 29.29 -2.22 -3.25
N LYS A 218 29.08 -2.85 -4.40
CA LYS A 218 29.87 -3.97 -4.95
C LYS A 218 29.90 -5.21 -4.04
N THR A 219 28.74 -5.61 -3.52
CA THR A 219 28.55 -6.91 -2.84
C THR A 219 27.76 -7.88 -3.70
N GLU A 220 27.62 -9.12 -3.23
CA GLU A 220 26.72 -10.11 -3.83
C GLU A 220 25.29 -9.54 -3.94
N VAL A 221 24.66 -9.69 -5.12
CA VAL A 221 23.34 -9.11 -5.47
C VAL A 221 22.25 -10.15 -5.29
N ASP A 222 22.14 -10.69 -4.08
CA ASP A 222 21.17 -11.72 -3.73
C ASP A 222 19.81 -11.13 -3.29
N GLY A 223 19.80 -9.84 -2.91
CA GLY A 223 18.66 -9.16 -2.30
C GLY A 223 18.53 -9.38 -0.79
N GLN A 224 19.52 -10.00 -0.16
CA GLN A 224 19.62 -10.19 1.28
C GLN A 224 20.61 -9.19 1.90
N TRP A 225 20.13 -8.37 2.83
CA TRP A 225 20.98 -7.45 3.58
C TRP A 225 21.73 -8.13 4.77
N GLY A 226 22.66 -9.04 4.47
CA GLY A 226 23.51 -9.67 5.48
C GLY A 226 24.61 -8.74 6.04
N ALA A 227 25.42 -9.25 6.97
CA ALA A 227 26.55 -8.51 7.56
C ALA A 227 27.56 -8.00 6.51
N LYS A 228 27.72 -8.71 5.39
CA LYS A 228 28.57 -8.27 4.27
C LYS A 228 28.00 -7.04 3.57
N THR A 229 26.70 -7.04 3.25
CA THR A 229 25.98 -5.89 2.68
C THR A 229 26.06 -4.69 3.62
N GLU A 230 25.87 -4.90 4.92
CA GLU A 230 25.97 -3.88 5.97
C GLU A 230 27.36 -3.22 6.01
N SER A 231 28.42 -4.04 6.06
CA SER A 231 29.81 -3.57 6.14
C SER A 231 30.19 -2.76 4.89
N ALA A 232 29.88 -3.28 3.70
CA ALA A 232 30.17 -2.60 2.44
C ALA A 232 29.38 -1.30 2.26
N PHE A 233 28.10 -1.28 2.67
CA PHE A 233 27.31 -0.05 2.67
C PHE A 233 27.92 1.01 3.58
N THR A 234 28.36 0.63 4.78
CA THR A 234 29.00 1.55 5.73
C THR A 234 30.33 2.10 5.20
N GLU A 235 31.19 1.24 4.65
CA GLU A 235 32.44 1.62 3.97
C GLU A 235 32.19 2.59 2.81
N TYR A 236 31.18 2.29 1.98
CA TYR A 236 30.78 3.15 0.87
C TYR A 236 30.38 4.55 1.37
N LEU A 237 29.58 4.65 2.44
CA LEU A 237 29.20 5.94 3.01
C LEU A 237 30.42 6.71 3.55
N LYS A 238 31.34 6.03 4.25
CA LYS A 238 32.58 6.65 4.77
C LYS A 238 33.45 7.20 3.64
N GLY A 239 33.65 6.41 2.57
CA GLY A 239 34.42 6.82 1.39
C GLY A 239 33.78 7.97 0.62
N ASN A 240 32.47 8.17 0.76
CA ASN A 240 31.72 9.22 0.06
C ASN A 240 31.34 10.42 0.94
N ALA A 241 31.87 10.56 2.16
CA ALA A 241 31.49 11.62 3.10
C ALA A 241 31.57 13.04 2.50
N LYS A 242 32.60 13.34 1.69
CA LYS A 242 32.69 14.64 0.97
C LYS A 242 31.58 14.83 -0.06
N HIS A 243 31.16 13.76 -0.74
CA HIS A 243 30.04 13.78 -1.68
C HIS A 243 28.70 13.98 -0.94
N GLN A 244 28.54 13.35 0.23
CA GLN A 244 27.37 13.56 1.10
C GLN A 244 27.22 15.02 1.51
N MET A 245 28.33 15.66 1.94
CA MET A 245 28.34 17.08 2.28
C MET A 245 28.06 17.98 1.07
N HIS A 246 28.59 17.64 -0.11
CA HIS A 246 28.35 18.40 -1.35
C HIS A 246 26.89 18.32 -1.82
N ILE A 247 26.26 17.15 -1.79
CA ILE A 247 24.85 16.95 -2.17
C ILE A 247 23.93 17.64 -1.14
N ALA A 248 24.22 17.53 0.16
CA ALA A 248 23.48 18.24 1.22
C ALA A 248 23.56 19.76 1.07
N ALA A 249 24.74 20.28 0.73
CA ALA A 249 24.95 21.71 0.48
C ALA A 249 24.08 22.22 -0.68
N LYS A 250 23.88 21.41 -1.72
CA LYS A 250 23.08 21.76 -2.92
C LYS A 250 21.56 21.71 -2.74
N VAL A 251 21.04 21.19 -1.63
CA VAL A 251 19.59 21.16 -1.39
C VAL A 251 19.06 22.59 -1.27
N LYS A 252 18.23 22.99 -2.25
CA LYS A 252 17.52 24.28 -2.29
C LYS A 252 16.04 24.08 -1.96
N ALA A 253 15.44 25.10 -1.36
CA ALA A 253 13.99 25.15 -1.16
C ALA A 253 13.26 25.08 -2.53
N PRO A 254 12.26 24.19 -2.69
CA PRO A 254 11.45 24.14 -3.92
C PRO A 254 10.49 25.33 -4.04
N SER A 255 9.94 25.56 -5.23
CA SER A 255 8.88 26.57 -5.43
C SER A 255 7.64 26.27 -4.57
N GLY A 256 7.07 27.32 -3.96
CA GLY A 256 5.80 27.32 -3.22
C GLY A 256 4.55 27.44 -4.09
N SER A 257 4.70 27.48 -5.42
CA SER A 257 3.57 27.65 -6.35
C SER A 257 3.50 26.51 -7.37
N PRO A 258 2.35 25.84 -7.53
CA PRO A 258 1.17 25.88 -6.64
C PRO A 258 1.50 25.33 -5.24
N ALA A 259 0.79 25.76 -4.20
CA ALA A 259 1.05 25.35 -2.82
C ALA A 259 1.01 23.82 -2.67
N LEU A 260 1.92 23.27 -1.84
CA LEU A 260 1.90 21.87 -1.45
C LEU A 260 1.16 21.73 -0.12
N ARG A 261 0.24 20.80 -0.05
CA ARG A 261 -0.61 20.52 1.11
C ARG A 261 -0.68 19.03 1.40
N LEU A 262 -1.31 18.64 2.51
CA LEU A 262 -1.54 17.24 2.86
C LEU A 262 -2.05 16.44 1.64
N GLY A 263 -1.40 15.32 1.35
CA GLY A 263 -1.69 14.47 0.19
C GLY A 263 -0.99 14.88 -1.11
N SER A 264 -0.24 15.98 -1.14
CA SER A 264 0.62 16.32 -2.29
C SER A 264 1.72 15.28 -2.44
N VAL A 265 2.09 14.96 -3.68
CA VAL A 265 3.11 13.95 -3.98
C VAL A 265 4.11 14.44 -5.04
N GLY A 266 5.27 13.80 -5.08
CA GLY A 266 6.25 13.94 -6.15
C GLY A 266 7.51 14.69 -5.76
N THR A 267 8.32 14.99 -6.77
CA THR A 267 9.71 15.45 -6.58
C THR A 267 9.83 16.78 -5.84
N ARG A 268 8.82 17.65 -5.92
CA ARG A 268 8.74 18.91 -5.17
C ARG A 268 8.59 18.67 -3.66
N VAL A 269 7.81 17.67 -3.26
CA VAL A 269 7.62 17.31 -1.85
C VAL A 269 8.90 16.72 -1.27
N ALA A 270 9.61 15.85 -2.00
CA ALA A 270 10.89 15.32 -1.53
C ALA A 270 11.99 16.40 -1.43
N ARG A 271 11.95 17.43 -2.28
CA ARG A 271 12.83 18.60 -2.13
C ARG A 271 12.47 19.39 -0.87
N LEU A 272 11.18 19.59 -0.60
CA LEU A 272 10.69 20.24 0.61
C LEU A 272 11.15 19.48 1.87
N GLN A 273 10.90 18.17 1.93
CA GLN A 273 11.31 17.33 3.07
C GLN A 273 12.81 17.38 3.33
N ARG A 274 13.64 17.35 2.28
CA ARG A 274 15.10 17.52 2.42
C ARG A 274 15.48 18.90 2.90
N ALA A 275 14.83 19.94 2.40
CA ALA A 275 15.06 21.31 2.86
C ALA A 275 14.65 21.48 4.33
N LEU A 276 13.53 20.90 4.77
CA LEU A 276 13.11 20.88 6.17
C LEU A 276 14.14 20.17 7.06
N MET A 277 14.65 19.01 6.63
CA MET A 277 15.73 18.31 7.34
C MET A 277 17.02 19.13 7.42
N LYS A 278 17.40 19.80 6.32
CA LYS A 278 18.56 20.71 6.30
C LYS A 278 18.34 21.92 7.22
N ALA A 279 17.12 22.42 7.33
CA ALA A 279 16.72 23.47 8.26
C ALA A 279 16.60 22.99 9.73
N GLY A 280 16.93 21.72 10.02
CA GLY A 280 16.93 21.16 11.39
C GLY A 280 15.63 20.50 11.82
N HIS A 281 14.62 20.42 10.95
CA HIS A 281 13.34 19.78 11.27
C HIS A 281 13.37 18.29 10.96
N ARG A 282 13.00 17.47 11.95
CA ARG A 282 13.12 16.01 11.86
C ARG A 282 11.91 15.40 11.14
N LEU A 283 12.19 14.42 10.28
CA LEU A 283 11.20 13.54 9.64
C LEU A 283 11.55 12.07 9.99
N PRO A 284 11.41 11.65 11.26
CA PRO A 284 11.92 10.37 11.76
C PRO A 284 11.23 9.10 11.22
N ARG A 285 9.99 9.19 10.72
CA ARG A 285 9.16 8.03 10.38
C ARG A 285 9.24 7.65 8.90
N PHE A 286 9.24 8.64 8.00
CA PHE A 286 9.24 8.44 6.55
C PHE A 286 10.31 9.24 5.79
N GLY A 287 11.01 10.18 6.45
CA GLY A 287 12.07 10.95 5.80
C GLY A 287 11.60 11.79 4.62
N ALA A 288 12.41 11.84 3.56
CA ALA A 288 12.08 12.53 2.31
C ALA A 288 11.53 11.58 1.24
N ASP A 289 10.37 10.98 1.52
CA ASP A 289 9.70 9.99 0.65
C ASP A 289 8.96 10.59 -0.57
N GLY A 290 8.84 11.90 -0.66
CA GLY A 290 8.10 12.56 -1.72
C GLY A 290 6.58 12.55 -1.55
N GLU A 291 6.07 12.17 -0.37
CA GLU A 291 4.65 12.21 -0.01
C GLU A 291 4.42 13.19 1.15
N MET A 292 3.49 14.13 0.97
CA MET A 292 3.20 15.14 1.99
C MET A 292 2.16 14.58 2.95
N GLY A 293 2.58 13.63 3.78
CA GLY A 293 1.78 13.05 4.85
C GLY A 293 1.76 13.89 6.13
N ALA A 294 1.09 13.36 7.16
CA ALA A 294 0.97 14.04 8.46
C ALA A 294 2.33 14.41 9.09
N GLU A 295 3.37 13.60 8.86
CA GLU A 295 4.71 13.89 9.33
C GLU A 295 5.32 15.13 8.65
N THR A 296 5.29 15.18 7.32
CA THR A 296 5.77 16.33 6.54
C THR A 296 5.02 17.60 6.91
N VAL A 297 3.70 17.51 7.09
CA VAL A 297 2.87 18.63 7.55
C VAL A 297 3.27 19.08 8.95
N SER A 298 3.54 18.14 9.87
CA SER A 298 3.99 18.46 11.22
C SER A 298 5.35 19.16 11.23
N ALA A 299 6.32 18.65 10.47
CA ALA A 299 7.64 19.26 10.32
C ALA A 299 7.56 20.64 9.66
N LEU A 300 6.70 20.81 8.65
CA LEU A 300 6.46 22.09 8.02
C LEU A 300 5.83 23.10 8.98
N LYS A 301 4.84 22.69 9.78
CA LYS A 301 4.26 23.55 10.82
C LYS A 301 5.30 23.97 11.86
N ALA A 302 6.19 23.06 12.25
CA ALA A 302 7.29 23.39 13.16
C ALA A 302 8.24 24.42 12.53
N PHE A 303 8.56 24.26 11.25
CA PHE A 303 9.34 25.24 10.50
C PHE A 303 8.64 26.59 10.41
N GLN A 304 7.36 26.62 10.02
CA GLN A 304 6.56 27.85 9.93
C GLN A 304 6.54 28.60 11.27
N ARG A 305 6.34 27.89 12.39
CA ARG A 305 6.44 28.50 13.74
C ARG A 305 7.81 29.09 14.03
N ALA A 306 8.88 28.37 13.69
CA ALA A 306 10.24 28.83 13.89
C ALA A 306 10.62 30.02 12.99
N ALA A 307 9.89 30.21 11.90
CA ALA A 307 10.06 31.31 10.95
C ALA A 307 9.04 32.45 11.15
N ASP A 308 8.30 32.46 12.26
CA ASP A 308 7.24 33.43 12.58
C ASP A 308 6.13 33.55 11.51
N LEU A 309 5.83 32.44 10.83
CA LEU A 309 4.75 32.32 9.85
C LEU A 309 3.50 31.66 10.46
N VAL A 310 2.38 31.78 9.76
CA VAL A 310 1.16 31.03 10.08
C VAL A 310 1.43 29.53 9.90
N ALA A 311 1.26 28.76 10.96
CA ALA A 311 1.55 27.32 10.99
C ALA A 311 0.37 26.47 10.45
N ASP A 312 -0.06 26.76 9.23
CA ASP A 312 -1.17 26.08 8.55
C ASP A 312 -0.78 24.70 7.99
N GLY A 313 0.52 24.47 7.78
CA GLY A 313 1.05 23.24 7.19
C GLY A 313 0.85 23.16 5.67
N GLU A 314 0.62 24.29 5.01
CA GLU A 314 0.67 24.42 3.56
C GLU A 314 1.99 25.07 3.14
N TYR A 315 2.72 24.44 2.21
CA TYR A 315 3.94 24.99 1.66
C TYR A 315 3.62 25.86 0.46
N ASP A 316 3.40 27.13 0.74
CA ASP A 316 3.05 28.19 -0.19
C ASP A 316 4.26 29.10 -0.51
N ALA A 317 4.00 30.23 -1.16
CA ALA A 317 5.05 31.17 -1.56
C ALA A 317 5.80 31.78 -0.36
N GLU A 318 5.10 32.06 0.74
CA GLU A 318 5.70 32.61 1.96
C GLU A 318 6.60 31.58 2.65
N SER A 319 6.09 30.35 2.83
CA SER A 319 6.84 29.22 3.38
C SER A 319 8.08 28.92 2.54
N ALA A 320 7.96 29.00 1.21
CA ALA A 320 9.09 28.80 0.30
C ALA A 320 10.15 29.89 0.40
N ALA A 321 9.74 31.15 0.51
CA ALA A 321 10.65 32.28 0.68
C ALA A 321 11.41 32.19 2.01
N ALA A 322 10.72 31.85 3.10
CA ALA A 322 11.34 31.64 4.40
C ALA A 322 12.32 30.45 4.37
N LEU A 323 11.91 29.31 3.83
CA LEU A 323 12.75 28.11 3.80
C LEU A 323 14.00 28.36 2.96
N LYS A 324 13.87 29.10 1.85
CA LYS A 324 15.01 29.51 1.02
C LYS A 324 16.04 30.33 1.79
N LYS A 325 15.66 31.17 2.76
CA LYS A 325 16.62 31.92 3.58
C LYS A 325 17.46 31.02 4.48
N VAL A 326 16.89 29.88 4.90
CA VAL A 326 17.55 28.92 5.80
C VAL A 326 18.44 27.94 5.04
N VAL A 327 18.00 27.48 3.86
CA VAL A 327 18.71 26.42 3.11
C VAL A 327 19.39 26.87 1.83
N GLY A 328 19.15 28.10 1.39
CA GLY A 328 19.56 28.64 0.08
C GLY A 328 20.96 29.21 0.02
#